data_AF-A0A9X8VH21-F1
#
_entry.id   AF-A0A9X8VH21-F1
#
_cell.length_a   1.000
_cell.length_b   1.000
_cell.length_c   1.000
_cell.angle_alpha   90.00
_cell.angle_beta   90.00
_cell.angle_gamma   90.00
#
_symmetry.space_group_name_H-M   'P 1'
#
loop_
_entity.id
_entity.type
_entity.pdbx_description
1 polymer ?
#
loop_
_entity_poly.entity_id
_entity_poly.type
_entity_poly.pdbx_seq_one_letter_code
_entity_poly.pdbx_strand_id
1 'polypeptide(L)'
;TPMQVKVHAQDADLRKGVALDLSTLVKPAADVVSQRFALLGVPVQTNGYPIKTDIQPGKFKGAMAVSGAYELKIGKKEARVIGFDQAGVFYGLQSILSLVPSDGSGKIATLDASDAPRFPYRGIFLDVARNFHKKDAVLRLLDQMAAYKLNKFHFHLSDDEGWRIEIPGLPELTEVGGQRCHDLSETTCLLPQYGQGPDVYGGFFSRQDYIDIIKYAQARQIEVIPEIDMPAHAR
;
A
#
# COMPACT_ATOMS: atom_id res chain seq x y z
N THR A 1 -14.12 -4.42 7.86
CA THR A 1 -14.77 -4.76 9.14
C THR A 1 -13.91 -5.79 9.84
N PRO A 2 -13.58 -5.61 11.13
CA PRO A 2 -12.82 -6.60 11.88
C PRO A 2 -13.63 -7.88 12.12
N MET A 3 -12.97 -9.02 12.29
CA MET A 3 -13.65 -10.29 12.58
C MET A 3 -14.49 -10.24 13.86
N GLN A 4 -13.98 -9.63 14.92
CA GLN A 4 -14.70 -9.40 16.18
C GLN A 4 -14.41 -7.99 16.70
N VAL A 5 -15.45 -7.30 17.16
CA VAL A 5 -15.31 -5.99 17.80
C VAL A 5 -16.40 -5.80 18.86
N LYS A 6 -15.99 -5.28 20.02
CA LYS A 6 -16.87 -4.79 21.07
C LYS A 6 -16.55 -3.34 21.33
N VAL A 7 -17.48 -2.46 20.95
CA VAL A 7 -17.37 -1.01 21.18
C VAL A 7 -17.92 -0.67 22.55
N HIS A 8 -17.26 0.27 23.23
CA HIS A 8 -17.64 0.75 24.55
C HIS A 8 -18.12 2.21 24.47
N ALA A 9 -18.77 2.71 25.53
CA ALA A 9 -19.44 4.00 25.52
C ALA A 9 -18.53 5.24 25.54
N GLN A 10 -17.23 5.08 25.83
CA GLN A 10 -16.29 6.20 25.93
C GLN A 10 -15.49 6.39 24.65
N ASP A 11 -14.97 7.60 24.43
CA ASP A 11 -13.99 7.88 23.36
C ASP A 11 -12.59 8.14 23.90
N ALA A 12 -11.56 7.71 23.17
CA ALA A 12 -10.21 8.24 23.29
C ALA A 12 -10.13 9.62 22.61
N ASP A 13 -9.28 10.51 23.13
CA ASP A 13 -9.08 11.87 22.60
C ASP A 13 -7.67 12.01 22.04
N LEU A 14 -7.58 12.08 20.72
CA LEU A 14 -6.31 12.15 19.99
C LEU A 14 -5.95 13.59 19.57
N ARG A 15 -6.75 14.61 19.92
CA ARG A 15 -6.52 16.00 19.47
C ARG A 15 -5.18 16.57 19.93
N LYS A 16 -4.69 16.13 21.09
CA LYS A 16 -3.37 16.51 21.62
C LYS A 16 -2.24 15.63 21.06
N GLY A 17 -2.52 14.84 20.04
CA GLY A 17 -1.59 13.92 19.42
C GLY A 17 -1.43 12.59 20.14
N VAL A 18 -0.60 11.73 19.55
CA VAL A 18 -0.32 10.36 19.97
C VAL A 18 1.17 10.15 20.22
N ALA A 19 1.49 9.32 21.21
CA ALA A 19 2.84 8.83 21.46
C ALA A 19 2.94 7.39 20.92
N LEU A 20 3.57 7.23 19.75
CA LEU A 20 3.65 5.96 19.05
C LEU A 20 4.89 5.18 19.49
N ASP A 21 4.69 3.99 20.05
CA ASP A 21 5.75 2.99 20.16
C ASP A 21 5.71 2.10 18.92
N LEU A 22 6.60 2.38 17.96
CA LEU A 22 6.70 1.65 16.67
C LEU A 22 7.97 0.79 16.60
N SER A 23 8.55 0.44 17.75
CA SER A 23 9.79 -0.36 17.83
C SER A 23 9.65 -1.76 17.21
N THR A 24 8.42 -2.26 17.09
CA THR A 24 8.09 -3.54 16.45
C THR A 24 8.14 -3.51 14.92
N LEU A 25 8.17 -2.32 14.30
CA LEU A 25 8.19 -2.15 12.85
C LEU A 25 9.59 -1.73 12.38
N VAL A 26 9.98 -2.21 11.19
CA VAL A 26 11.14 -1.62 10.50
C VAL A 26 10.88 -0.15 10.17
N LYS A 27 11.94 0.67 10.19
CA LYS A 27 11.87 2.13 10.07
C LYS A 27 10.99 2.64 8.91
N PRO A 28 11.08 2.10 7.67
CA PRO A 28 10.21 2.57 6.59
C PRO A 28 8.72 2.36 6.86
N ALA A 29 8.33 1.23 7.49
CA ALA A 29 6.94 0.97 7.83
C ALA A 29 6.46 1.85 9.00
N ALA A 30 7.32 2.12 9.99
CA ALA A 30 7.03 3.06 11.06
C ALA A 30 6.82 4.49 10.54
N ASP A 31 7.59 4.89 9.53
CA ASP A 31 7.44 6.21 8.89
C ASP A 31 6.12 6.34 8.14
N VAL A 32 5.67 5.27 7.45
CA VAL A 32 4.35 5.25 6.79
C VAL A 32 3.22 5.48 7.80
N VAL A 33 3.26 4.82 8.96
CA VAL A 33 2.27 5.03 10.02
C VAL A 33 2.32 6.46 10.54
N SER A 34 3.51 6.96 10.86
CA SER A 34 3.70 8.31 11.42
C SER A 34 3.18 9.39 10.47
N GLN A 35 3.50 9.29 9.17
CA GLN A 35 3.01 10.21 8.15
C GLN A 35 1.51 10.14 7.97
N ARG A 36 0.89 8.96 8.11
CA ARG A 36 -0.57 8.84 7.97
C ARG A 36 -1.34 9.43 9.15
N PHE A 37 -0.82 9.36 10.38
CA PHE A 37 -1.38 10.12 11.50
C PHE A 37 -1.34 11.64 11.21
N ALA A 38 -0.20 12.14 10.72
CA ALA A 38 -0.07 13.56 10.36
C ALA A 38 -1.02 13.98 9.24
N LEU A 39 -1.18 13.16 8.19
CA LEU A 39 -2.12 13.39 7.10
C LEU A 39 -3.58 13.51 7.58
N LEU A 40 -3.94 12.73 8.61
CA LEU A 40 -5.29 12.75 9.21
C LEU A 40 -5.43 13.81 10.32
N GLY A 41 -4.46 14.72 10.46
CA GLY A 41 -4.52 15.83 11.42
C GLY A 41 -4.27 15.42 12.87
N VAL A 42 -3.64 14.27 13.12
CA VAL A 42 -3.29 13.80 14.48
C VAL A 42 -1.78 13.98 14.69
N PRO A 43 -1.34 14.91 15.57
CA PRO A 43 0.07 15.13 15.83
C PRO A 43 0.76 13.89 16.45
N VAL A 44 2.04 13.67 16.16
CA VAL A 44 2.84 12.64 16.84
C VAL A 44 3.80 13.34 17.81
N GLN A 45 3.66 13.06 19.12
CA GLN A 45 4.48 13.66 20.18
C GLN A 45 4.61 12.75 21.40
N THR A 46 5.71 12.88 22.15
CA THR A 46 6.03 12.01 23.30
C THR A 46 5.02 12.10 24.45
N ASN A 47 4.38 13.25 24.65
CA ASN A 47 3.35 13.47 25.68
C ASN A 47 1.91 13.23 25.18
N GLY A 48 1.76 12.61 23.99
CA GLY A 48 0.46 12.30 23.40
C GLY A 48 -0.22 11.08 24.03
N TYR A 49 -1.42 10.76 23.52
CA TYR A 49 -2.12 9.51 23.85
C TYR A 49 -1.25 8.30 23.46
N PRO A 50 -0.85 7.43 24.42
CA PRO A 50 0.06 6.32 24.13
C PRO A 50 -0.59 5.25 23.25
N ILE A 51 0.14 4.83 22.21
CA ILE A 51 -0.21 3.67 21.37
C ILE A 51 0.98 2.71 21.42
N LYS A 52 0.80 1.59 22.14
CA LYS A 52 1.83 0.57 22.35
C LYS A 52 1.69 -0.54 21.31
N THR A 53 2.81 -1.05 20.82
CA THR A 53 2.82 -2.18 19.88
C THR A 53 3.63 -3.35 20.43
N ASP A 54 3.24 -4.56 20.06
CA ASP A 54 3.96 -5.79 20.42
C ASP A 54 3.73 -6.86 19.36
N ILE A 55 4.64 -7.83 19.23
CA ILE A 55 4.51 -8.98 18.30
C ILE A 55 4.55 -10.26 19.11
N GLN A 56 3.44 -11.00 19.13
CA GLN A 56 3.31 -12.23 19.91
C GLN A 56 2.55 -13.30 19.10
N PRO A 57 3.22 -14.05 18.20
CA PRO A 57 2.57 -15.06 17.36
C PRO A 57 1.78 -16.10 18.18
N GLY A 58 2.31 -16.50 19.35
CA GLY A 58 1.71 -17.50 20.23
C GLY A 58 0.38 -17.11 20.87
N LYS A 59 -0.05 -15.84 20.77
CA LYS A 59 -1.39 -15.41 21.20
C LYS A 59 -2.48 -15.80 20.22
N PHE A 60 -2.12 -16.02 18.95
CA PHE A 60 -3.07 -16.29 17.89
C PHE A 60 -3.21 -17.80 17.67
N LYS A 61 -4.43 -18.27 17.41
CA LYS A 61 -4.75 -19.70 17.27
C LYS A 61 -5.72 -19.93 16.10
N GLY A 62 -5.68 -21.13 15.51
CA GLY A 62 -6.58 -21.51 14.42
C GLY A 62 -6.50 -20.53 13.25
N ALA A 63 -7.66 -20.10 12.74
CA ALA A 63 -7.76 -19.16 11.61
C ALA A 63 -7.18 -17.76 11.90
N MET A 64 -6.91 -17.43 13.18
CA MET A 64 -6.29 -16.16 13.57
C MET A 64 -4.75 -16.21 13.54
N ALA A 65 -4.14 -17.39 13.48
CA ALA A 65 -2.68 -17.56 13.50
C ALA A 65 -2.09 -17.37 12.09
N VAL A 66 -2.30 -16.19 11.50
CA VAL A 66 -1.92 -15.86 10.12
C VAL A 66 -1.29 -14.48 10.04
N SER A 67 -0.48 -14.25 9.01
CA SER A 67 0.10 -12.93 8.73
C SER A 67 -0.98 -11.86 8.62
N GLY A 68 -0.74 -10.70 9.24
CA GLY A 68 -1.71 -9.60 9.27
C GLY A 68 -2.77 -9.70 10.37
N ALA A 69 -2.79 -10.76 11.17
CA ALA A 69 -3.69 -10.85 12.32
C ALA A 69 -3.23 -9.94 13.47
N TYR A 70 -4.19 -9.36 14.21
CA TYR A 70 -3.91 -8.52 15.35
C TYR A 70 -5.03 -8.54 16.41
N GLU A 71 -4.64 -8.27 17.65
CA GLU A 71 -5.53 -7.85 18.73
C GLU A 71 -5.38 -6.33 18.90
N LEU A 72 -6.50 -5.62 19.01
CA LEU A 72 -6.55 -4.17 19.19
C LEU A 72 -7.39 -3.82 20.41
N LYS A 73 -6.80 -3.06 21.33
CA LYS A 73 -7.50 -2.45 22.44
C LYS A 73 -7.35 -0.94 22.37
N ILE A 74 -8.45 -0.21 22.29
CA ILE A 74 -8.49 1.25 22.40
C ILE A 74 -9.15 1.58 23.72
N GLY A 75 -8.35 1.98 24.69
CA GLY A 75 -8.83 2.42 26.00
C GLY A 75 -8.95 3.94 26.10
N LYS A 76 -9.48 4.42 27.23
CA LYS A 76 -9.63 5.87 27.44
C LYS A 76 -8.30 6.63 27.52
N LYS A 77 -7.25 5.97 28.01
CA LYS A 77 -5.94 6.59 28.31
C LYS A 77 -4.78 6.08 27.46
N GLU A 78 -4.91 4.90 26.87
CA GLU A 78 -3.90 4.30 25.99
C GLU A 78 -4.56 3.29 25.04
N ALA A 79 -3.89 3.02 23.91
CA ALA A 79 -4.20 1.93 23.03
C ALA A 79 -3.05 0.91 22.98
N ARG A 80 -3.40 -0.33 22.64
CA ARG A 80 -2.47 -1.43 22.46
C ARG A 80 -2.81 -2.20 21.20
N VAL A 81 -1.79 -2.44 20.38
CA VAL A 81 -1.84 -3.35 19.23
C VAL A 81 -0.90 -4.50 19.50
N ILE A 82 -1.39 -5.73 19.41
CA ILE A 82 -0.54 -6.91 19.41
C ILE A 82 -0.72 -7.56 18.05
N GLY A 83 0.35 -7.66 17.26
CA GLY A 83 0.32 -8.34 15.97
C GLY A 83 0.77 -9.80 16.09
N PHE A 84 0.30 -10.63 15.16
CA PHE A 84 0.93 -11.91 14.89
C PHE A 84 2.35 -11.70 14.32
N ASP A 85 2.50 -10.68 13.47
CA ASP A 85 3.73 -10.25 12.82
C ASP A 85 3.74 -8.72 12.60
N GLN A 86 4.73 -8.20 11.89
CA GLN A 86 4.81 -6.76 11.55
C GLN A 86 3.59 -6.30 10.74
N ALA A 87 3.08 -7.13 9.82
CA ALA A 87 1.88 -6.81 9.05
C ALA A 87 0.65 -6.70 9.97
N GLY A 88 0.53 -7.57 10.98
CA GLY A 88 -0.51 -7.50 12.00
C GLY A 88 -0.45 -6.20 12.78
N VAL A 89 0.74 -5.82 13.27
CA VAL A 89 0.93 -4.53 13.95
C VAL A 89 0.54 -3.37 13.03
N PHE A 90 1.04 -3.37 11.79
CA PHE A 90 0.74 -2.35 10.81
C PHE A 90 -0.77 -2.23 10.55
N TYR A 91 -1.48 -3.34 10.34
CA TYR A 91 -2.93 -3.35 10.11
C TYR A 91 -3.74 -2.95 11.33
N GLY A 92 -3.31 -3.29 12.55
CA GLY A 92 -3.92 -2.79 13.78
C GLY A 92 -3.83 -1.27 13.89
N LEU A 93 -2.68 -0.69 13.53
CA LEU A 93 -2.49 0.76 13.44
C LEU A 93 -3.36 1.38 12.32
N GLN A 94 -3.48 0.73 11.16
CA GLN A 94 -4.41 1.18 10.11
C GLN A 94 -5.88 1.15 10.57
N SER A 95 -6.27 0.22 11.43
CA SER A 95 -7.61 0.22 12.03
C SER A 95 -7.82 1.41 12.96
N ILE A 96 -6.84 1.79 13.78
CA ILE A 96 -6.91 3.04 14.56
C ILE A 96 -7.07 4.25 13.63
N LEU A 97 -6.25 4.33 12.58
CA LEU A 97 -6.30 5.42 11.60
C LEU A 97 -7.66 5.50 10.89
N SER A 98 -8.30 4.35 10.59
CA SER A 98 -9.62 4.31 9.95
C SER A 98 -10.76 4.88 10.81
N LEU A 99 -10.55 4.98 12.13
CA LEU A 99 -11.52 5.54 13.06
C LEU A 99 -11.36 7.05 13.24
N VAL A 100 -10.24 7.64 12.79
CA VAL A 100 -10.02 9.08 12.90
C VAL A 100 -11.08 9.82 12.06
N PRO A 101 -11.94 10.62 12.68
CA PRO A 101 -13.05 11.26 11.98
C PRO A 101 -12.57 12.44 11.13
N SER A 102 -13.23 12.66 10.01
CA SER A 102 -12.92 13.75 9.08
C SER A 102 -13.36 15.15 9.57
N ASP A 103 -14.11 15.22 10.66
CA ASP A 103 -14.58 16.47 11.27
C ASP A 103 -13.50 17.17 12.13
N GLY A 104 -12.31 16.57 12.26
CA GLY A 104 -11.21 17.09 13.07
C GLY A 104 -11.42 16.94 14.58
N SER A 105 -12.49 16.29 15.04
CA SER A 105 -12.78 16.11 16.47
C SER A 105 -11.73 15.24 17.17
N GLY A 106 -11.01 14.39 16.42
CA GLY A 106 -9.97 13.50 16.95
C GLY A 106 -10.50 12.53 18.01
N LYS A 107 -11.82 12.29 18.06
CA LYS A 107 -12.46 11.35 18.97
C LYS A 107 -12.63 10.01 18.29
N ILE A 108 -12.14 8.96 18.92
CA ILE A 108 -12.33 7.59 18.44
C ILE A 108 -12.92 6.73 19.55
N ALA A 109 -13.86 5.84 19.20
CA ALA A 109 -14.50 4.99 20.18
C ALA A 109 -13.49 4.06 20.86
N THR A 110 -13.64 3.92 22.18
CA THR A 110 -12.97 2.84 22.91
C THR A 110 -13.57 1.50 22.52
N LEU A 111 -12.72 0.50 22.34
CA LEU A 111 -13.13 -0.82 21.86
C LEU A 111 -12.09 -1.89 22.19
N ASP A 112 -12.54 -3.14 22.15
CA ASP A 112 -11.69 -4.32 22.06
C ASP A 112 -12.02 -5.06 20.77
N ALA A 113 -11.02 -5.40 19.97
CA ALA A 113 -11.16 -6.08 18.69
C ALA A 113 -10.10 -7.18 18.52
N SER A 114 -10.49 -8.20 17.77
CA SER A 114 -9.62 -9.27 17.30
C SER A 114 -9.89 -9.45 15.82
N ASP A 115 -8.84 -9.40 15.00
CA ASP A 115 -9.00 -9.37 13.55
C ASP A 115 -7.91 -10.17 12.83
N ALA A 116 -8.30 -10.76 11.71
CA ALA A 116 -7.40 -11.48 10.81
C ALA A 116 -7.98 -11.46 9.38
N PRO A 117 -7.12 -11.52 8.35
CA PRO A 117 -7.60 -11.57 6.99
C PRO A 117 -8.28 -12.91 6.68
N ARG A 118 -9.47 -12.86 6.07
CA ARG A 118 -10.12 -14.06 5.53
C ARG A 118 -9.35 -14.73 4.38
N PHE A 119 -8.50 -13.97 3.68
CA PHE A 119 -7.68 -14.43 2.55
C PHE A 119 -6.27 -13.85 2.61
N PRO A 120 -5.23 -14.65 2.33
CA PRO A 120 -3.84 -14.18 2.32
C PRO A 120 -3.55 -13.26 1.12
N TYR A 121 -4.28 -13.43 0.01
CA TYR A 121 -4.14 -12.64 -1.21
C TYR A 121 -5.29 -11.64 -1.33
N ARG A 122 -4.99 -10.34 -1.27
CA ARG A 122 -5.97 -9.26 -1.39
C ARG A 122 -5.44 -8.23 -2.38
N GLY A 123 -5.76 -8.46 -3.65
CA GLY A 123 -5.07 -7.83 -4.76
C GLY A 123 -5.75 -6.61 -5.35
N ILE A 124 -4.93 -5.72 -5.89
CA ILE A 124 -5.28 -4.77 -6.95
C ILE A 124 -4.39 -5.06 -8.13
N PHE A 125 -4.99 -5.06 -9.31
CA PHE A 125 -4.32 -5.13 -10.59
C PHE A 125 -4.26 -3.74 -11.23
N LEU A 126 -3.14 -3.39 -11.85
CA LEU A 126 -3.02 -2.16 -12.63
C LEU A 126 -2.31 -2.43 -13.96
N ASP A 127 -3.00 -2.09 -15.04
CA ASP A 127 -2.47 -2.02 -16.39
C ASP A 127 -1.80 -0.66 -16.61
N VAL A 128 -0.51 -0.70 -16.91
CA VAL A 128 0.25 0.48 -17.38
C VAL A 128 0.72 0.32 -18.83
N ALA A 129 0.50 -0.84 -19.45
CA ALA A 129 0.89 -1.17 -20.81
C ALA A 129 0.02 -0.43 -21.82
N ARG A 130 -1.30 -0.46 -21.66
CA ARG A 130 -2.24 0.17 -22.61
C ARG A 130 -2.08 1.69 -22.60
N ASN A 131 -2.16 2.29 -21.41
CA ASN A 131 -1.90 3.71 -21.19
C ASN A 131 -1.05 3.89 -19.94
N PHE A 132 0.05 4.63 -20.06
CA PHE A 132 1.03 4.70 -19.00
C PHE A 132 0.53 5.55 -17.82
N HIS A 133 0.67 5.01 -16.61
CA HIS A 133 0.45 5.73 -15.36
C HIS A 133 1.77 6.01 -14.66
N LYS A 134 2.01 7.29 -14.37
CA LYS A 134 3.26 7.77 -13.76
C LYS A 134 3.46 7.19 -12.35
N LYS A 135 4.73 7.13 -11.92
CA LYS A 135 5.17 6.62 -10.61
C LYS A 135 4.35 7.20 -9.46
N ASP A 136 4.11 8.51 -9.45
CA ASP A 136 3.35 9.19 -8.38
C ASP A 136 1.91 8.66 -8.23
N ALA A 137 1.26 8.27 -9.34
CA ALA A 137 -0.06 7.64 -9.30
C ALA A 137 0.01 6.23 -8.68
N VAL A 138 1.04 5.45 -9.03
CA VAL A 138 1.29 4.13 -8.43
C VAL A 138 1.55 4.25 -6.93
N LEU A 139 2.34 5.24 -6.49
CA LEU A 139 2.61 5.46 -5.06
C LEU A 139 1.33 5.83 -4.30
N ARG A 140 0.49 6.72 -4.86
CA ARG A 140 -0.81 7.07 -4.28
C ARG A 140 -1.75 5.86 -4.21
N LEU A 141 -1.73 4.98 -5.21
CA LEU A 141 -2.48 3.73 -5.18
C LEU A 141 -2.02 2.84 -4.01
N LEU A 142 -0.72 2.63 -3.87
CA LEU A 142 -0.13 1.83 -2.78
C LEU A 142 -0.46 2.41 -1.40
N ASP A 143 -0.50 3.73 -1.25
CA ASP A 143 -0.95 4.39 0.00
C ASP A 143 -2.37 3.99 0.38
N GLN A 144 -3.30 3.96 -0.59
CA GLN A 144 -4.67 3.57 -0.32
C GLN A 144 -4.81 2.06 -0.12
N MET A 145 -4.05 1.25 -0.87
CA MET A 145 -4.01 -0.20 -0.66
C MET A 145 -3.62 -0.53 0.78
N ALA A 146 -2.57 0.09 1.31
CA ALA A 146 -2.15 -0.12 2.70
C ALA A 146 -3.22 0.29 3.71
N ALA A 147 -3.85 1.44 3.50
CA ALA A 147 -4.90 1.97 4.38
C ALA A 147 -6.08 0.99 4.55
N TYR A 148 -6.45 0.34 3.44
CA TYR A 148 -7.55 -0.62 3.39
C TYR A 148 -7.08 -2.08 3.44
N LYS A 149 -5.83 -2.31 3.84
CA LYS A 149 -5.24 -3.63 4.11
C LYS A 149 -5.14 -4.56 2.88
N LEU A 150 -5.14 -4.02 1.67
CA LEU A 150 -4.82 -4.75 0.44
C LEU A 150 -3.31 -4.95 0.39
N ASN A 151 -2.86 -6.16 0.03
CA ASN A 151 -1.47 -6.59 0.24
C ASN A 151 -0.79 -7.19 -0.99
N LYS A 152 -1.47 -7.22 -2.14
CA LYS A 152 -0.89 -7.68 -3.40
C LYS A 152 -1.12 -6.63 -4.47
N PHE A 153 -0.05 -6.15 -5.08
CA PHE A 153 -0.10 -5.27 -6.23
C PHE A 153 0.34 -6.06 -7.45
N HIS A 154 -0.64 -6.49 -8.24
CA HIS A 154 -0.39 -7.19 -9.49
C HIS A 154 -0.14 -6.14 -10.58
N PHE A 155 1.08 -6.12 -11.09
CA PHE A 155 1.59 -5.05 -11.92
C PHE A 155 1.78 -5.53 -13.35
N HIS A 156 0.86 -5.14 -14.23
CA HIS A 156 0.85 -5.53 -15.62
C HIS A 156 1.71 -4.56 -16.44
N LEU A 157 2.94 -5.00 -16.72
CA LEU A 157 4.04 -4.14 -17.17
C LEU A 157 4.25 -4.17 -18.69
N SER A 158 3.66 -5.13 -19.40
CA SER A 158 3.75 -5.24 -20.85
C SER A 158 2.47 -5.81 -21.43
N ASP A 159 2.12 -5.33 -22.62
CA ASP A 159 1.05 -5.84 -23.48
C ASP A 159 1.33 -5.39 -24.92
N ASP A 160 0.39 -5.62 -25.85
CA ASP A 160 0.56 -5.34 -27.27
C ASP A 160 0.94 -3.88 -27.59
N GLU A 161 0.47 -2.92 -26.79
CA GLU A 161 0.64 -1.49 -27.08
C GLU A 161 1.71 -0.80 -26.22
N GLY A 162 2.46 -1.57 -25.43
CA GLY A 162 3.74 -1.09 -24.92
C GLY A 162 4.32 -1.84 -23.73
N TRP A 163 5.60 -1.55 -23.52
CA TRP A 163 6.46 -2.18 -22.53
C TRP A 163 6.99 -1.14 -21.54
N ARG A 164 6.77 -1.38 -20.25
CA ARG A 164 6.85 -0.31 -19.22
C ARG A 164 7.95 -0.49 -18.19
N ILE A 165 8.90 -1.39 -18.42
CA ILE A 165 10.00 -1.64 -17.47
C ILE A 165 11.35 -1.70 -18.17
N GLU A 166 12.31 -0.91 -17.71
CA GLU A 166 13.70 -0.98 -18.21
C GLU A 166 14.33 -2.35 -17.92
N ILE A 167 14.87 -3.00 -18.96
CA ILE A 167 15.61 -4.26 -18.85
C ILE A 167 17.05 -4.05 -19.32
N PRO A 168 18.05 -4.09 -18.40
CA PRO A 168 19.45 -4.00 -18.79
C PRO A 168 19.83 -5.09 -19.81
N GLY A 169 20.36 -4.67 -20.95
CA GLY A 169 20.74 -5.55 -22.06
C GLY A 169 19.67 -5.70 -23.16
N LEU A 170 18.46 -5.16 -22.95
CA LEU A 170 17.38 -5.11 -23.95
C LEU A 170 16.78 -3.70 -24.03
N PRO A 171 17.57 -2.68 -24.45
CA PRO A 171 17.12 -1.29 -24.45
C PRO A 171 15.92 -1.05 -25.38
N GLU A 172 15.81 -1.79 -26.48
CA GLU A 172 14.78 -1.65 -27.50
C GLU A 172 13.36 -1.85 -26.94
N LEU A 173 13.23 -2.66 -25.87
CA LEU A 173 11.97 -2.85 -25.16
C LEU A 173 11.39 -1.52 -24.66
N THR A 174 12.24 -0.60 -24.19
CA THR A 174 11.80 0.70 -23.70
C THR A 174 12.03 1.84 -24.67
N GLU A 175 13.04 1.77 -25.54
CA GLU A 175 13.32 2.77 -26.57
C GLU A 175 12.23 2.77 -27.67
N VAL A 176 11.78 1.58 -28.09
CA VAL A 176 10.69 1.42 -29.07
C VAL A 176 9.39 1.07 -28.36
N GLY A 177 9.37 -0.02 -27.58
CA GLY A 177 8.15 -0.52 -26.92
C GLY A 177 7.60 0.41 -25.82
N GLY A 178 8.43 1.33 -25.31
CA GLY A 178 8.01 2.31 -24.31
C GLY A 178 7.19 3.47 -24.88
N GLN A 179 7.08 3.60 -26.21
CA GLN A 179 6.47 4.76 -26.85
C GLN A 179 5.68 4.40 -28.12
N ARG A 180 4.66 5.21 -28.41
CA ARG A 180 3.83 5.13 -29.61
C ARG A 180 3.88 6.44 -30.36
N CYS A 181 4.00 6.37 -31.68
CA CYS A 181 4.03 7.53 -32.56
C CYS A 181 3.68 7.12 -34.00
N HIS A 182 3.42 8.07 -34.89
CA HIS A 182 3.08 7.77 -36.28
C HIS A 182 4.32 7.38 -37.12
N ASP A 183 4.90 6.21 -36.82
CA ASP A 183 5.95 5.55 -37.59
C ASP A 183 5.40 4.25 -38.19
N LEU A 184 5.09 4.26 -39.49
CA LEU A 184 4.55 3.09 -40.19
C LEU A 184 5.54 1.92 -40.30
N SER A 185 6.83 2.15 -40.05
CA SER A 185 7.85 1.09 -40.04
C SER A 185 8.03 0.45 -38.67
N GLU A 186 7.49 1.08 -37.62
CA GLU A 186 7.66 0.70 -36.21
C GLU A 186 9.12 0.51 -35.76
N THR A 187 10.05 1.18 -36.42
CA THR A 187 11.49 1.06 -36.11
C THR A 187 11.90 1.94 -34.93
N THR A 188 11.13 3.00 -34.64
CA THR A 188 11.41 3.95 -33.56
C THR A 188 10.33 4.01 -32.48
N CYS A 189 9.12 3.54 -32.75
CA CYS A 189 8.01 3.51 -31.81
C CYS A 189 6.97 2.48 -32.29
N LEU A 190 6.11 2.00 -31.40
CA LEU A 190 4.93 1.22 -31.82
C LEU A 190 3.90 2.14 -32.49
N LEU A 191 3.01 1.57 -33.32
CA LEU A 191 1.94 2.33 -33.96
C LEU A 191 0.99 2.99 -32.93
N PRO A 192 0.38 4.14 -33.26
CA PRO A 192 -0.54 4.83 -32.36
C PRO A 192 -1.77 3.98 -32.02
N GLN A 193 -2.15 4.00 -30.75
CA GLN A 193 -3.33 3.32 -30.20
C GLN A 193 -4.01 4.25 -29.19
N TYR A 194 -5.28 3.95 -28.85
CA TYR A 194 -6.04 4.60 -27.78
C TYR A 194 -6.26 6.13 -27.89
N GLY A 195 -6.09 6.72 -29.08
CA GLY A 195 -6.45 8.12 -29.32
C GLY A 195 -5.59 9.16 -28.59
N GLN A 196 -4.33 8.85 -28.29
CA GLN A 196 -3.40 9.76 -27.60
C GLN A 196 -2.76 10.83 -28.50
N GLY A 197 -3.14 10.87 -29.78
CA GLY A 197 -2.55 11.74 -30.81
C GLY A 197 -1.50 11.02 -31.67
N PRO A 198 -0.99 11.67 -32.72
CA PRO A 198 -0.02 11.08 -33.66
C PRO A 198 1.44 11.22 -33.19
N ASP A 199 1.72 12.18 -32.30
CA ASP A 199 3.06 12.46 -31.78
C ASP A 199 3.48 11.40 -30.73
N VAL A 200 4.74 11.44 -30.32
CA VAL A 200 5.30 10.52 -29.32
C VAL A 200 4.49 10.57 -28.02
N TYR A 201 3.90 9.43 -27.65
CA TYR A 201 3.21 9.21 -26.39
C TYR A 201 3.74 7.94 -25.73
N GLY A 202 4.03 7.99 -24.44
CA GLY A 202 4.41 6.81 -23.69
C GLY A 202 5.20 7.14 -22.43
N GLY A 203 6.05 6.20 -22.07
CA GLY A 203 6.82 6.21 -20.83
C GLY A 203 7.01 4.78 -20.32
N PHE A 204 8.00 4.64 -19.46
CA PHE A 204 8.34 3.40 -18.78
C PHE A 204 8.94 3.73 -17.41
N PHE A 205 8.97 2.76 -16.52
CA PHE A 205 9.71 2.86 -15.27
C PHE A 205 11.17 2.52 -15.52
N SER A 206 12.07 3.43 -15.15
CA SER A 206 13.48 3.08 -15.04
C SER A 206 13.68 1.97 -14.00
N ARG A 207 14.84 1.31 -14.05
CA ARG A 207 15.22 0.30 -13.06
C ARG A 207 15.15 0.86 -11.65
N GLN A 208 15.58 2.12 -11.46
CA GLN A 208 15.52 2.78 -10.16
C GLN A 208 14.08 3.10 -9.75
N ASP A 209 13.22 3.55 -10.67
CA ASP A 209 11.81 3.78 -10.37
C ASP A 209 11.09 2.52 -9.91
N TYR A 210 11.36 1.39 -10.58
CA TYR A 210 10.77 0.12 -10.20
C TYR A 210 11.27 -0.39 -8.85
N ILE A 211 12.56 -0.25 -8.56
CA ILE A 211 13.14 -0.54 -7.23
C ILE A 211 12.47 0.33 -6.15
N ASP A 212 12.27 1.61 -6.43
CA ASP A 212 11.61 2.52 -5.50
C ASP A 212 10.15 2.13 -5.25
N ILE A 213 9.40 1.74 -6.30
CA ILE A 213 8.03 1.24 -6.18
C ILE A 213 7.98 0.00 -5.29
N ILE A 214 8.89 -0.97 -5.48
CA ILE A 214 8.96 -2.17 -4.64
C ILE A 214 9.26 -1.81 -3.18
N LYS A 215 10.26 -0.95 -2.94
CA LYS A 215 10.58 -0.49 -1.56
C LYS A 215 9.39 0.22 -0.91
N TYR A 216 8.67 1.02 -1.69
CA TYR A 216 7.49 1.76 -1.23
C TYR A 216 6.33 0.83 -0.87
N ALA A 217 6.08 -0.20 -1.68
CA ALA A 217 5.10 -1.25 -1.44
C ALA A 217 5.47 -2.11 -0.22
N GLN A 218 6.75 -2.48 -0.07
CA GLN A 218 7.25 -3.28 1.05
C GLN A 218 7.04 -2.56 2.40
N ALA A 219 7.31 -1.26 2.47
CA ALA A 219 7.04 -0.46 3.67
C ALA A 219 5.54 -0.47 4.07
N ARG A 220 4.66 -0.78 3.12
CA ARG A 220 3.19 -0.82 3.23
C ARG A 220 2.62 -2.23 3.34
N GLN A 221 3.47 -3.24 3.53
CA GLN A 221 3.07 -4.66 3.62
C GLN A 221 2.44 -5.19 2.32
N ILE A 222 2.80 -4.60 1.18
CA ILE A 222 2.29 -4.96 -0.14
C ILE A 222 3.39 -5.68 -0.91
N GLU A 223 3.08 -6.87 -1.40
CA GLU A 223 3.91 -7.60 -2.36
C GLU A 223 3.61 -7.11 -3.79
N VAL A 224 4.66 -6.78 -4.54
CA VAL A 224 4.56 -6.47 -5.97
C VAL A 224 4.75 -7.77 -6.76
N ILE A 225 3.77 -8.10 -7.59
CA ILE A 225 3.78 -9.27 -8.45
C ILE A 225 3.87 -8.74 -9.89
N PRO A 226 5.03 -8.86 -10.56
CA PRO A 226 5.18 -8.43 -11.93
C PRO A 226 4.49 -9.41 -12.88
N GLU A 227 3.85 -8.85 -13.90
CA GLU A 227 3.37 -9.60 -15.06
C GLU A 227 3.99 -9.04 -16.33
N ILE A 228 4.55 -9.97 -17.10
CA ILE A 228 4.98 -9.78 -18.48
C ILE A 228 4.17 -10.82 -19.27
N ASP A 229 3.14 -10.37 -19.97
CA ASP A 229 2.18 -11.29 -20.61
C ASP A 229 2.83 -12.05 -21.78
N MET A 230 2.45 -13.33 -21.94
CA MET A 230 2.92 -14.25 -22.99
C MET A 230 2.05 -15.52 -23.04
N PRO A 231 1.85 -16.16 -24.21
CA PRO A 231 2.45 -15.86 -25.52
C PRO A 231 1.61 -14.94 -26.43
N ALA A 232 0.36 -14.64 -26.06
CA ALA A 232 -0.42 -13.55 -26.63
C ALA A 232 -0.09 -12.24 -25.89
N HIS A 233 -0.66 -11.11 -26.29
CA HIS A 233 -0.42 -9.81 -25.63
C HIS A 233 1.07 -9.45 -25.54
N ALA A 234 1.80 -9.72 -26.62
CA ALA A 234 3.27 -9.66 -26.68
C ALA A 234 3.78 -9.15 -28.04
N ARG A 235 3.02 -8.22 -28.65
CA ARG A 235 3.35 -7.59 -29.93
C ARG A 235 4.66 -6.79 -29.91
#